data_AF-A0A935TDZ1-F1
#
_entry.id   AF-A0A935TDZ1-F1
#
_cell.length_a   1.000
_cell.length_b   1.000
_cell.length_c   1.000
_cell.angle_alpha   90.00
_cell.angle_beta   90.00
_cell.angle_gamma   90.00
#
_symmetry.space_group_name_H-M   'P 1'
#
loop_
_entity.id
_entity.type
_entity.pdbx_description
1 polymer ?
#
loop_
_entity_poly.entity_id
_entity_poly.type
_entity_poly.pdbx_seq_one_letter_code
_entity_poly.pdbx_strand_id
1 'polypeptide(L)'
;MAHQKAHNCLFCGEVFQADARNAAHQKYCSEAPCRKASQTASRRTWLAKSENQDYFRGPENVARVQAWRAAHPGYWRRPRREIEVEAQVVLALQDVCPLKHLKSLRNLKNRRKVRYKMSGAINPLF
;
A
#
# COMPACT_ATOMS: atom_id res chain seq x y z
N MET A 1 -15.09 23.13 21.24
CA MET A 1 -14.23 21.97 20.93
C MET A 1 -15.01 21.01 20.05
N ALA A 2 -14.47 20.55 18.94
CA ALA A 2 -15.20 19.65 18.04
C ALA A 2 -15.41 18.30 18.74
N HIS A 3 -16.66 17.91 18.97
CA HIS A 3 -16.98 16.59 19.50
C HIS A 3 -16.57 15.54 18.48
N GLN A 4 -15.59 14.72 18.85
CA GLN A 4 -15.18 13.58 18.05
C GLN A 4 -16.34 12.58 18.01
N LYS A 5 -16.85 12.28 16.81
CA LYS A 5 -17.96 11.36 16.63
C LYS A 5 -17.49 9.92 16.81
N ALA A 6 -18.22 9.15 17.61
CA ALA A 6 -18.01 7.72 17.75
C ALA A 6 -18.76 6.99 16.62
N HIS A 7 -18.09 6.04 15.97
CA HIS A 7 -18.63 5.23 14.89
C HIS A 7 -18.35 3.75 15.13
N ASN A 8 -19.18 2.88 14.58
CA ASN A 8 -18.91 1.44 14.60
C ASN A 8 -18.08 1.05 13.38
N CYS A 9 -17.03 0.28 13.58
CA CYS A 9 -16.18 -0.19 12.48
C CYS A 9 -16.92 -1.25 11.65
N LEU A 10 -17.00 -1.04 10.33
CA LEU A 10 -17.66 -2.00 9.42
C LEU A 10 -16.93 -3.36 9.30
N PHE A 11 -15.68 -3.47 9.75
CA PHE A 11 -14.93 -4.72 9.70
C PHE A 11 -14.96 -5.50 11.02
N CYS A 12 -14.57 -4.87 12.13
CA CYS A 12 -14.47 -5.54 13.42
C CYS A 12 -15.65 -5.28 14.36
N GLY A 13 -16.59 -4.39 14.00
CA GLY A 13 -17.75 -4.05 14.84
C GLY A 13 -17.46 -3.09 15.99
N GLU A 14 -16.20 -3.02 16.45
CA GLU A 14 -15.79 -2.15 17.56
C GLU A 14 -16.15 -0.67 17.35
N VAL A 15 -16.56 -0.03 18.45
CA VAL A 15 -16.79 1.41 18.50
C VAL A 15 -15.44 2.11 18.50
N PHE A 16 -15.24 3.05 17.58
CA PHE A 16 -14.02 3.84 17.48
C PHE A 16 -14.34 5.32 17.37
N GLN A 17 -13.39 6.13 17.82
CA GLN A 17 -13.45 7.58 17.69
C GLN A 17 -12.87 7.98 16.33
N ALA A 18 -13.70 8.57 15.46
CA ALA A 18 -13.24 8.98 14.14
C ALA A 18 -12.41 10.26 14.22
N ASP A 19 -11.42 10.38 13.33
CA ASP A 19 -10.63 11.60 13.16
C ASP A 19 -11.57 12.76 12.83
N ALA A 20 -11.49 13.85 13.58
CA ALA A 20 -12.34 15.03 13.40
C ALA A 20 -12.34 15.57 11.96
N ARG A 21 -11.20 15.47 11.25
CA ARG A 21 -11.07 15.92 9.85
C ARG A 21 -11.83 15.04 8.86
N ASN A 22 -12.06 13.78 9.24
CA ASN A 22 -12.61 12.75 8.37
C ASN A 22 -13.85 12.06 8.99
N ALA A 23 -14.42 12.63 10.06
CA ALA A 23 -15.41 11.95 10.88
C ALA A 23 -16.65 11.55 10.08
N ALA A 24 -17.06 12.37 9.11
CA ALA A 24 -18.20 12.06 8.25
C ALA A 24 -17.96 10.90 7.28
N HIS A 25 -16.70 10.59 6.93
CA HIS A 25 -16.36 9.59 5.91
C HIS A 25 -15.66 8.35 6.49
N GLN A 26 -15.14 8.42 7.72
CA GLN A 26 -14.41 7.31 8.33
C GLN A 26 -15.37 6.22 8.82
N LYS A 27 -15.40 5.09 8.09
CA LYS A 27 -16.25 3.92 8.38
C LYS A 27 -15.52 2.75 9.05
N TYR A 28 -14.20 2.82 9.12
CA TYR A 28 -13.33 1.78 9.66
C TYR A 28 -12.40 2.39 10.70
N CYS A 29 -12.10 1.63 11.76
CA CYS A 29 -11.11 2.05 12.74
C CYS A 29 -9.68 2.02 12.16
N SER A 30 -8.74 2.60 12.90
CA SER A 30 -7.33 2.74 12.50
C SER A 30 -6.53 1.44 12.53
N GLU A 31 -7.09 0.36 13.08
CA GLU A 31 -6.43 -0.94 13.20
C GLU A 31 -5.98 -1.50 11.85
N ALA A 32 -4.79 -2.11 11.84
CA ALA A 32 -4.18 -2.65 10.62
C ALA A 32 -5.08 -3.61 9.81
N PRO A 33 -5.78 -4.60 10.41
CA PRO A 33 -6.71 -5.45 9.66
C PRO A 33 -7.89 -4.66 9.07
N CYS A 34 -8.45 -3.72 9.83
CA CYS A 34 -9.58 -2.87 9.42
C CYS A 34 -9.20 -1.94 8.26
N ARG A 35 -7.97 -1.42 8.27
CA ARG A 35 -7.43 -0.62 7.16
C ARG A 35 -7.30 -1.44 5.87
N LYS A 36 -6.82 -2.69 5.95
CA LYS A 36 -6.76 -3.59 4.78
C LYS A 36 -8.15 -3.92 4.25
N ALA A 37 -9.11 -4.14 5.14
CA ALA A 37 -10.50 -4.36 4.77
C ALA A 37 -11.09 -3.13 4.05
N SER A 38 -10.87 -1.92 4.59
CA SER A 38 -11.28 -0.65 3.99
C SER A 38 -10.71 -0.44 2.58
N GLN A 39 -9.41 -0.70 2.39
CA GLN A 39 -8.77 -0.63 1.07
C GLN A 39 -9.39 -1.62 0.09
N THR A 40 -9.64 -2.85 0.54
CA THR A 40 -10.24 -3.90 -0.29
C THR A 40 -11.67 -3.55 -0.68
N ALA A 41 -12.48 -3.06 0.26
CA ALA A 41 -13.84 -2.62 0.02
C ALA A 41 -13.88 -1.46 -0.98
N SER A 42 -13.09 -0.42 -0.74
CA SER A 42 -12.97 0.72 -1.65
C SER A 42 -12.53 0.30 -3.05
N ARG A 43 -11.55 -0.60 -3.15
CA ARG A 43 -11.08 -1.15 -4.43
C ARG A 43 -12.17 -1.94 -5.14
N ARG A 44 -12.94 -2.77 -4.44
CA ARG A 44 -14.06 -3.52 -5.02
C ARG A 44 -15.14 -2.59 -5.55
N THR A 45 -15.56 -1.59 -4.77
CA THR A 45 -16.55 -0.60 -5.22
C THR A 45 -16.06 0.18 -6.43
N TRP A 46 -14.78 0.52 -6.46
CA TRP A 46 -14.20 1.25 -7.58
C TRP A 46 -14.14 0.40 -8.87
N LEU A 47 -13.73 -0.87 -8.75
CA LEU A 47 -13.68 -1.83 -9.87
C LEU A 47 -15.06 -2.30 -10.33
N ALA A 48 -16.12 -2.16 -9.51
CA ALA A 48 -17.47 -2.52 -9.90
C ALA A 48 -18.04 -1.60 -11.00
N LYS A 49 -17.48 -0.40 -11.17
CA LYS A 49 -17.82 0.51 -12.25
C LYS A 49 -17.26 -0.03 -13.58
N SER A 50 -18.10 -0.13 -14.61
CA SER A 50 -17.71 -0.61 -15.95
C SER A 50 -16.49 0.11 -16.51
N GLU A 51 -16.40 1.42 -16.29
CA GLU A 51 -15.31 2.26 -16.81
C GLU A 51 -13.95 1.93 -16.17
N ASN A 52 -13.96 1.30 -14.99
CA ASN A 52 -12.76 1.07 -14.20
C ASN A 52 -12.27 -0.38 -14.21
N GLN A 53 -13.05 -1.31 -14.79
CA GLN A 53 -12.74 -2.76 -14.74
C GLN A 53 -11.37 -3.07 -15.34
N ASP A 54 -11.08 -2.45 -16.48
CA ASP A 54 -9.83 -2.67 -17.23
C ASP A 54 -8.77 -1.60 -16.98
N TYR A 55 -8.97 -0.68 -16.03
CA TYR A 55 -8.03 0.43 -15.80
C TYR A 55 -6.59 0.00 -15.55
N PHE A 56 -6.37 -1.16 -14.90
CA PHE A 56 -5.01 -1.67 -14.64
C PHE A 56 -4.46 -2.56 -15.76
N ARG A 57 -5.30 -2.92 -16.74
CA ARG A 57 -4.98 -3.86 -17.83
C ARG A 57 -4.99 -3.20 -19.21
N GLY A 58 -5.48 -1.97 -19.31
CA GLY A 58 -5.68 -1.28 -20.56
C GLY A 58 -4.35 -0.92 -21.26
N PRO A 59 -4.25 -1.14 -22.58
CA PRO A 59 -3.05 -0.82 -23.36
C PRO A 59 -2.72 0.68 -23.33
N GLU A 60 -3.70 1.55 -23.12
CA GLU A 60 -3.52 2.99 -22.99
C GLU A 60 -2.65 3.36 -21.78
N ASN A 61 -2.81 2.65 -20.67
CA ASN A 61 -2.02 2.88 -19.47
C ASN A 61 -0.56 2.45 -19.67
N VAL A 62 -0.34 1.33 -20.37
CA VAL A 62 1.00 0.86 -20.73
C VAL A 62 1.68 1.85 -21.67
N ALA A 63 0.99 2.27 -22.74
CA ALA A 63 1.51 3.23 -23.70
C ALA A 63 1.85 4.57 -23.04
N ARG A 64 0.98 5.07 -22.15
CA ARG A 64 1.22 6.29 -21.37
C ARG A 64 2.48 6.20 -20.52
N VAL A 65 2.69 5.08 -19.81
CA VAL A 65 3.89 4.88 -18.99
C VAL A 65 5.15 4.76 -19.87
N GLN A 66 5.07 4.09 -21.01
CA GLN A 66 6.18 3.98 -21.95
C GLN A 66 6.57 5.35 -22.53
N ALA A 67 5.59 6.11 -23.03
CA ALA A 67 5.80 7.47 -23.54
C ALA A 67 6.41 8.38 -22.46
N TRP A 68 5.89 8.31 -21.24
CA TRP A 68 6.43 9.08 -20.13
C TRP A 68 7.89 8.70 -19.82
N ARG A 69 8.24 7.41 -19.81
CA ARG A 69 9.63 6.96 -19.61
C ARG A 69 10.56 7.39 -20.74
N ALA A 70 10.09 7.40 -21.98
CA ALA A 70 10.85 7.87 -23.14
C ALA A 70 11.13 9.37 -23.06
N ALA A 71 10.15 10.17 -22.61
CA ALA A 71 10.30 11.61 -22.41
C ALA A 71 11.13 11.98 -21.17
N HIS A 72 11.23 11.09 -20.17
CA HIS A 72 11.94 11.33 -18.91
C HIS A 72 13.05 10.29 -18.66
N PRO A 73 14.05 10.20 -19.56
CA PRO A 73 15.15 9.26 -19.39
C PRO A 73 15.91 9.59 -18.10
N GLY A 74 16.13 8.59 -17.26
CA GLY A 74 16.92 8.76 -16.03
C GLY A 74 16.16 9.26 -14.82
N TYR A 75 14.85 9.55 -14.88
CA TYR A 75 14.07 9.99 -13.71
C TYR A 75 14.18 9.03 -12.51
N TRP A 76 14.19 7.72 -12.74
CA TRP A 76 14.34 6.73 -11.67
C TRP A 76 15.78 6.58 -11.17
N ARG A 77 16.76 7.13 -11.89
CA ARG A 77 18.16 7.13 -11.50
C ARG A 77 18.37 8.30 -10.55
N ARG A 78 18.16 8.06 -9.24
CA ARG A 78 18.65 9.01 -8.24
C ARG A 78 20.17 8.99 -8.31
N PRO A 79 20.86 10.10 -8.62
CA PRO A 79 22.30 10.15 -8.45
C PRO A 79 22.59 9.87 -6.98
N ARG A 80 23.54 8.96 -6.71
CA ARG A 80 24.09 8.80 -5.38
C ARG A 80 24.76 10.14 -5.07
N ARG A 81 24.13 10.97 -4.23
CA ARG A 81 24.84 12.11 -3.64
C ARG A 81 25.95 11.49 -2.78
N GLU A 82 27.19 11.55 -3.25
CA GLU A 82 28.33 11.56 -2.33
C GLU A 82 28.12 12.81 -1.50
N ILE A 83 27.67 12.62 -0.27
CA ILE A 83 27.54 13.72 0.68
C ILE A 83 28.97 14.06 1.07
N GLU A 84 29.60 14.96 0.33
CA GLU A 84 30.69 15.75 0.88
C GLU A 84 30.06 16.62 1.97
N VAL A 85 30.40 16.29 3.22
CA VAL A 85 29.85 16.96 4.39
C VAL A 85 30.55 18.30 4.53
N GLU A 86 30.09 19.30 3.77
CA GLU A 86 30.46 20.69 4.00
C GLU A 86 29.20 21.55 4.15
N ALA A 87 29.30 22.50 5.08
CA ALA A 87 28.22 22.98 5.92
C ALA A 87 27.12 23.78 5.18
N GLN A 88 25.90 23.72 5.75
CA GLN A 88 24.71 24.49 5.38
C GLN A 88 24.01 24.12 4.06
N VAL A 89 23.61 22.86 3.90
CA VAL A 89 22.50 22.50 3.00
C VAL A 89 21.19 22.71 3.76
N VAL A 90 20.35 23.63 3.31
CA VAL A 90 18.93 23.70 3.73
C VAL A 90 18.24 22.45 3.19
N LEU A 91 18.34 21.35 3.94
CA LEU A 91 17.67 20.09 3.63
C LEU A 91 16.16 20.33 3.79
N ALA A 92 15.39 19.97 2.77
CA ALA A 92 13.93 20.00 2.89
C ALA A 92 13.52 19.11 4.07
N LEU A 93 12.44 19.46 4.79
CA LEU A 93 12.00 18.75 6.00
C LEU A 93 11.79 17.23 5.79
N GLN A 94 11.56 16.82 4.54
CA GLN A 94 11.38 15.43 4.10
C GLN A 94 12.71 14.65 4.02
N ASP A 95 13.84 15.35 3.86
CA ASP A 95 15.19 14.80 3.79
C ASP A 95 15.80 14.57 5.19
N VAL A 96 15.15 15.08 6.25
CA VAL A 96 15.54 14.86 7.66
C VAL A 96 14.92 13.56 8.21
N CYS A 97 14.33 12.70 7.37
CA CYS A 97 13.84 11.41 7.83
C CYS A 97 15.04 10.51 8.21
N PRO A 98 15.27 10.20 9.51
CA PRO A 98 16.44 9.44 9.90
C PRO A 98 16.27 8.02 9.38
N LEU A 99 17.06 7.65 8.37
CA LEU A 99 17.20 6.29 7.84
C LEU A 99 17.86 5.34 8.86
N LYS A 100 17.47 5.39 10.13
CA LYS A 100 17.96 4.48 11.17
C LYS A 100 17.09 3.22 11.33
N HIS A 101 15.95 3.12 10.64
CA HIS A 101 15.01 1.99 10.82
C HIS A 101 14.80 1.06 9.60
N LEU A 102 15.69 1.06 8.60
CA LEU A 102 15.64 0.08 7.49
C LEU A 102 16.83 -0.88 7.44
N LYS A 103 17.38 -1.26 8.60
CA LYS A 103 18.28 -2.41 8.75
C LYS A 103 17.52 -3.64 9.25
N SER A 104 16.51 -4.10 8.51
CA SER A 104 15.90 -5.42 8.73
C SER A 104 15.37 -6.09 7.45
N LEU A 105 15.16 -5.37 6.34
CA LEU A 105 14.65 -5.98 5.09
C LEU A 105 15.71 -6.16 4.00
N ARG A 106 16.95 -6.45 4.39
CA ARG A 106 17.96 -7.06 3.51
C ARG A 106 18.22 -8.50 3.94
N ASN A 107 17.19 -9.35 3.91
CA ASN A 107 17.31 -10.81 3.85
C ASN A 107 15.94 -11.44 3.56
N LEU A 108 15.44 -11.26 2.34
CA LEU A 108 14.39 -12.09 1.75
C LEU A 108 14.91 -12.84 0.52
N LYS A 109 16.16 -13.29 0.60
CA LYS A 109 16.64 -14.42 -0.21
C LYS A 109 16.70 -15.62 0.73
N ASN A 110 15.92 -16.66 0.43
CA ASN A 110 15.67 -17.90 1.19
C ASN A 110 14.59 -17.88 2.29
N ARG A 111 13.32 -18.04 1.87
CA ARG A 111 12.37 -18.92 2.57
C ARG A 111 11.71 -19.89 1.57
N ARG A 112 12.41 -21.00 1.38
CA ARG A 112 11.94 -22.39 1.26
C ARG A 112 10.54 -22.60 0.65
N LYS A 113 10.53 -23.29 -0.49
CA LYS A 113 9.44 -24.15 -0.98
C LYS A 113 8.64 -24.76 0.18
N VAL A 114 7.40 -24.32 0.38
CA VAL A 114 6.40 -25.10 1.12
C VAL A 114 5.61 -25.87 0.07
N ARG A 115 6.05 -27.12 -0.13
CA ARG A 115 5.34 -28.15 -0.89
C ARG A 115 4.12 -28.54 -0.03
N TYR A 116 2.92 -28.13 -0.43
CA TYR A 116 1.68 -28.66 0.15
C TYR A 116 1.63 -30.17 -0.16
N LYS A 117 1.93 -31.02 0.82
CA LYS A 117 1.56 -32.44 0.78
C LYS A 117 0.09 -32.52 1.18
N MET A 118 -0.80 -32.53 0.21
CA MET A 118 -2.15 -33.06 0.40
C MET A 118 -2.04 -34.59 0.29
N SER A 119 -1.78 -35.25 1.41
CA SER A 119 -2.05 -36.68 1.57
C SER A 119 -3.38 -36.79 2.32
N GLY A 120 -4.47 -36.72 1.56
CA GLY A 120 -5.79 -37.17 1.96
C GLY A 120 -6.19 -38.24 0.97
N ALA A 121 -6.06 -39.50 1.39
CA ALA A 121 -6.46 -40.66 0.61
C ALA A 121 -7.97 -40.60 0.35
N ILE A 122 -8.34 -40.59 -0.93
CA ILE A 122 -9.65 -41.08 -1.38
C ILE A 122 -9.31 -42.33 -2.18
N ASN A 123 -9.54 -43.48 -1.55
CA ASN A 123 -9.51 -44.77 -2.22
C ASN A 123 -10.64 -44.80 -3.26
N PRO A 124 -10.37 -45.13 -4.52
CA PRO A 124 -11.41 -45.53 -5.45
C PRO A 124 -11.73 -47.02 -5.24
N LEU A 125 -12.94 -47.41 -5.67
CA LEU A 125 -13.47 -48.78 -5.78
C LEU A 125 -14.22 -49.29 -4.54
N PHE A 126 -15.49 -48.91 -4.41
CA PHE A 126 -16.67 -49.78 -4.61
C PHE A 126 -17.93 -48.90 -4.66
#